data_AF-A0A940VFZ7-F1
#
_entry.id   AF-A0A940VFZ7-F1
#
_cell.length_a   1.000
_cell.length_b   1.000
_cell.length_c   1.000
_cell.angle_alpha   90.00
_cell.angle_beta   90.00
_cell.angle_gamma   90.00
#
_symmetry.space_group_name_H-M   'P 1'
#
loop_
_entity.id
_entity.type
_entity.pdbx_description
1 polymer ?
#
loop_
_entity_poly.entity_id
_entity_poly.type
_entity_poly.pdbx_seq_one_letter_code
_entity_poly.pdbx_strand_id
1 'polypeptide(L)' 'AQINTATWPVGVGSHTWQATAASGSRIGMKGMLYAAKVLAGAAYDLMTHPDLVQKAHAEFVATTTGETYAPAEELIK' A
#
# COMPACT_ATOMS: atom_id res chain seq x y z
N ALA A 1 -4.04 -4.09 -2.21
CA ALA A 1 -3.06 -3.44 -3.11
C ALA A 1 -2.06 -2.64 -2.28
N GLN A 2 -0.81 -2.51 -2.73
CA GLN A 2 0.26 -1.76 -2.06
C GLN A 2 1.04 -0.94 -3.10
N ILE A 3 1.53 0.23 -2.70
CA ILE A 3 2.54 0.99 -3.45
C ILE A 3 3.81 1.10 -2.61
N ASN A 4 4.97 1.11 -3.25
CA ASN A 4 6.25 1.37 -2.60
C ASN A 4 6.95 2.52 -3.31
N THR A 5 7.56 3.42 -2.53
CA THR A 5 8.29 4.58 -3.05
C THR A 5 9.64 4.68 -2.34
N ALA A 6 10.64 5.27 -3.00
CA ALA A 6 11.98 5.41 -2.46
C ALA A 6 12.03 6.51 -1.39
N THR A 7 11.58 6.19 -0.17
CA THR A 7 11.72 7.04 1.01
C THR A 7 13.04 6.83 1.74
N TRP A 8 13.72 5.72 1.47
CA TRP A 8 15.08 5.43 1.92
C TRP A 8 16.02 5.28 0.72
N PRO A 9 17.34 5.48 0.91
CA PRO A 9 18.32 5.10 -0.10
C PRO A 9 18.19 3.62 -0.49
N VAL A 10 18.47 3.31 -1.75
CA VAL A 10 18.37 1.94 -2.28
C VAL A 10 19.32 1.01 -1.52
N GLY A 11 18.83 -0.18 -1.15
CA GLY A 11 19.60 -1.20 -0.42
C GLY A 11 19.61 -1.03 1.10
N VAL A 12 18.98 0.02 1.64
CA VAL A 12 18.83 0.19 3.09
C VAL A 12 17.75 -0.77 3.61
N GLY A 13 18.16 -1.65 4.54
CA GLY A 13 17.24 -2.54 5.24
C GLY A 13 16.40 -1.81 6.29
N SER A 14 15.24 -2.38 6.63
CA SER A 14 14.42 -1.92 7.75
C SER A 14 15.18 -2.04 9.08
N HIS A 15 14.79 -1.25 10.09
CA HIS A 15 15.37 -1.29 11.44
C HIS A 15 16.88 -0.98 11.49
N THR A 16 17.38 -0.17 10.55
CA THR A 16 18.77 0.31 10.52
C THR A 16 18.85 1.81 10.82
N TRP A 17 20.01 2.28 11.28
CA TRP A 17 20.20 3.72 11.55
C TRP A 17 20.05 4.56 10.27
N GLN A 18 20.41 4.00 9.09
CA GLN A 18 20.23 4.65 7.80
C GLN A 18 18.75 4.86 7.47
N ALA A 19 17.87 3.90 7.81
CA ALA A 19 16.43 4.05 7.63
C ALA A 19 15.87 5.16 8.53
N THR A 20 16.31 5.23 9.78
CA THR A 20 15.93 6.29 10.72
C THR A 20 16.42 7.66 10.23
N ALA A 21 17.68 7.76 9.79
CA ALA A 21 18.24 9.01 9.28
C ALA A 21 17.58 9.49 7.98
N ALA A 22 17.16 8.56 7.12
CA ALA A 22 16.41 8.88 5.91
C ALA A 22 14.97 9.33 6.21
N SER A 23 14.38 8.82 7.29
CA SER A 23 13.04 9.21 7.73
C SER A 23 13.05 10.65 8.26
N GLY A 24 12.22 11.52 7.69
CA GLY A 24 12.22 12.96 7.98
C GLY A 24 13.27 13.78 7.21
N SER A 25 14.14 13.14 6.43
CA SER A 25 15.05 13.82 5.51
C SER A 25 14.34 14.33 4.25
N ARG A 26 15.03 15.16 3.46
CA ARG A 26 14.49 15.67 2.18
C ARG A 26 14.14 14.56 1.18
N ILE A 27 14.92 13.47 1.13
CA ILE A 27 14.60 12.33 0.24
C ILE A 27 13.35 11.60 0.75
N GLY A 28 13.28 11.34 2.07
CA GLY A 28 12.12 10.70 2.69
C GLY A 28 10.83 11.48 2.46
N MET A 29 10.85 12.80 2.69
CA MET A 29 9.68 13.67 2.46
C MET A 29 9.25 13.70 0.98
N LYS A 30 10.20 13.74 0.03
CA LYS A 30 9.88 13.71 -1.40
C LYS A 30 9.26 12.37 -1.81
N GLY A 31 9.81 11.25 -1.35
CA GLY A 31 9.23 9.92 -1.59
C GLY A 31 7.81 9.81 -1.03
N MET A 32 7.62 10.27 0.21
CA MET A 32 6.31 10.30 0.87
C MET A 32 5.28 11.13 0.08
N LEU A 33 5.63 12.33 -0.36
CA LEU A 33 4.73 13.17 -1.16
C LEU A 33 4.39 12.54 -2.51
N TYR A 34 5.32 11.82 -3.13
CA TYR A 34 5.04 11.07 -4.35
C TYR A 34 4.03 9.94 -4.07
N ALA A 35 4.23 9.16 -3.00
CA ALA A 35 3.28 8.13 -2.57
C ALA A 35 1.87 8.72 -2.34
N ALA A 36 1.79 9.86 -1.65
CA ALA A 36 0.54 10.55 -1.37
C ALA A 36 -0.21 10.95 -2.66
N LYS A 37 0.51 11.44 -3.68
CA LYS A 37 -0.09 11.79 -4.98
C LYS A 37 -0.65 10.57 -5.70
N VAL A 38 0.06 9.44 -5.67
CA VAL A 38 -0.41 8.19 -6.27
C VAL A 38 -1.68 7.69 -5.58
N LEU A 39 -1.70 7.70 -4.23
CA LEU A 39 -2.88 7.30 -3.47
C LEU A 39 -4.07 8.22 -3.72
N ALA A 40 -3.84 9.54 -3.79
CA ALA A 40 -4.88 10.51 -4.11
C ALA A 40 -5.44 10.33 -5.52
N GLY A 41 -4.58 10.08 -6.51
CA GLY A 41 -4.98 9.77 -7.88
C GLY A 41 -5.82 8.49 -7.96
N ALA A 42 -5.37 7.42 -7.30
CA ALA A 42 -6.13 6.18 -7.23
C ALA A 42 -7.50 6.38 -6.57
N ALA A 43 -7.57 7.14 -5.47
CA ALA A 43 -8.84 7.48 -4.83
C ALA A 43 -9.77 8.28 -5.77
N TYR A 44 -9.22 9.26 -6.49
CA TYR A 44 -9.97 10.04 -7.46
C TYR A 44 -10.54 9.15 -8.58
N ASP A 45 -9.74 8.25 -9.13
CA ASP A 45 -10.18 7.31 -10.18
C ASP A 45 -11.33 6.43 -9.67
N LEU A 46 -11.21 5.89 -8.46
CA LEU A 46 -12.27 5.08 -7.83
C LEU A 46 -13.56 5.87 -7.58
N MET A 47 -13.46 7.16 -7.23
CA MET A 47 -14.63 8.02 -7.01
C MET A 47 -15.31 8.47 -8.30
N THR A 48 -14.57 8.56 -9.40
CA THR A 48 -15.06 9.11 -10.68
C THR A 48 -15.44 8.04 -11.70
N HIS A 49 -14.93 6.81 -11.54
CA HIS A 49 -15.18 5.67 -12.42
C HIS A 49 -15.74 4.49 -11.59
N PRO A 50 -17.06 4.46 -11.34
CA PRO A 50 -17.67 3.43 -10.49
C PRO A 50 -17.53 2.01 -11.05
N ASP A 51 -17.26 1.85 -12.36
CA ASP A 51 -16.99 0.56 -12.98
C ASP A 51 -15.68 -0.06 -12.47
N LEU A 52 -14.68 0.76 -12.09
CA LEU A 52 -13.43 0.28 -11.50
C LEU A 52 -13.69 -0.39 -10.14
N VAL A 53 -14.59 0.17 -9.34
CA VAL A 53 -14.97 -0.41 -8.04
C VAL A 53 -15.65 -1.76 -8.24
N GLN A 54 -16.55 -1.88 -9.22
CA GLN A 54 -17.23 -3.14 -9.53
C GLN A 54 -16.24 -4.21 -9.99
N LYS A 55 -15.31 -3.86 -10.88
CA LYS A 55 -14.25 -4.76 -11.36
C LYS A 55 -13.34 -5.21 -10.22
N ALA A 56 -12.88 -4.28 -9.39
CA ALA A 56 -12.03 -4.57 -8.24
C ALA A 56 -12.73 -5.50 -7.23
N HIS A 57 -14.03 -5.28 -6.98
CA HIS A 57 -14.81 -6.15 -6.10
C HIS A 57 -14.99 -7.56 -6.69
N ALA A 58 -15.27 -7.67 -7.99
CA ALA A 58 -15.39 -8.95 -8.68
C ALA A 58 -14.07 -9.75 -8.64
N GLU A 59 -12.94 -9.08 -8.88
CA GLU A 59 -11.60 -9.66 -8.75
C GLU A 59 -11.33 -10.14 -7.31
N PHE A 60 -11.65 -9.31 -6.31
CA PHE A 60 -11.48 -9.65 -4.90
C PHE A 60 -12.24 -10.92 -4.52
N VAL A 61 -13.53 -11.02 -4.87
CA VAL A 61 -14.35 -12.21 -4.57
C VAL A 61 -13.82 -13.46 -5.29
N ALA A 62 -13.39 -13.32 -6.55
CA ALA A 62 -12.83 -14.42 -7.31
C ALA A 62 -11.50 -14.93 -6.72
N THR A 63 -10.65 -14.03 -6.22
CA THR A 63 -9.32 -14.38 -5.69
C THR A 63 -9.34 -14.87 -4.25
N THR A 64 -10.24 -14.36 -3.41
CA THR A 64 -10.39 -14.83 -2.02
C THR A 64 -11.27 -16.07 -1.92
N THR A 65 -11.85 -16.54 -3.02
CA THR A 65 -12.79 -17.68 -3.05
C THR A 65 -13.96 -17.56 -2.07
N GLY A 66 -14.27 -16.33 -1.62
CA GLY A 66 -15.26 -16.07 -0.58
C GLY A 66 -14.81 -16.40 0.84
N GLU A 67 -13.54 -16.74 1.05
CA GLU A 67 -12.97 -16.93 2.39
C GLU A 67 -12.94 -15.60 3.13
N THR A 68 -13.55 -15.58 4.30
CA THR A 68 -13.47 -14.45 5.21
C THR A 68 -12.14 -14.46 5.94
N TYR A 69 -11.57 -13.28 6.18
CA TYR A 69 -10.40 -13.15 7.02
C TYR A 69 -10.66 -13.78 8.40
N ALA A 70 -9.90 -14.81 8.74
CA ALA A 70 -9.86 -15.39 10.06
C ALA A 70 -8.54 -14.96 10.74
N PRO A 71 -8.59 -14.39 11.96
CA PRO A 71 -7.38 -14.13 12.71
C PRO A 71 -6.64 -15.43 12.99
N ALA A 72 -5.30 -15.36 13.07
CA ALA A 72 -4.45 -16.54 13.21
C ALA A 72 -4.81 -17.43 14.42
N GLU A 73 -5.35 -16.85 15.49
CA GLU A 73 -5.82 -17.59 16.66
C GLU A 73 -6.93 -18.61 16.35
N GLU A 74 -7.78 -18.32 15.38
CA GLU A 74 -8.89 -19.20 14.98
C GLU A 74 -8.43 -20.32 14.02
N LEU A 75 -7.28 -20.14 13.37
CA LEU A 75 -6.72 -21.09 12.39
C LEU A 75 -5.78 -22.13 13.02
N ILE A 76 -5.34 -21.92 14.26
CA ILE A 76 -4.33 -22.74 14.95
C ILE A 76 -4.97 -23.67 16.02
N LYS A 77 -6.31 -23.65 16.16
CA LYS A 77 -7.06 -24.61 17.00
C LYS A 77 -7.46 -25.83 16.18
#